data_AF-A0A5B6UPS9-F1
#
_entry.id   AF-A0A5B6UPS9-F1
#
_cell.length_a   1.000
_cell.length_b   1.000
_cell.length_c   1.000
_cell.angle_alpha   90.00
_cell.angle_beta   90.00
_cell.angle_gamma   90.00
#
_symmetry.space_group_name_H-M   'P 1'
#
loop_
_entity.id
_entity.type
_entity.pdbx_description
1 polymer ?
#
loop_
_entity_poly.entity_id
_entity_poly.type
_entity_poly.pdbx_seq_one_letter_code
_entity_poly.pdbx_strand_id
1 'polypeptide(L)'
;MTNRIGKKKEGNAARYVTRSQAIKILQVSLSDFRKLCIHKGVFPREPKKKVKGNHHTYYHLKDVMYILHDPLLEKFREIRAYQRKIKKAKAKKNDELAKLLLSRAPSFRLDMVIRDRYPTFIDALRDLDDPLTMVHLFAMLPAIDRLKIEVKRIHNCRRLCHEWQAYISRTHKLRKVFVAVKGIYYQAEVDGQKITWLAPHARQQVLTDDVDFNVMLTFLEFYEVTSLSLHVS
;
A
#
# COMPACT_ATOMS: atom_id res chain seq x y z
N MET A 1 -24.27 -21.89 43.90
CA MET A 1 -23.20 -21.22 43.13
C MET A 1 -23.28 -21.68 41.67
N THR A 2 -23.93 -20.90 40.81
CA THR A 2 -24.13 -21.25 39.40
C THR A 2 -22.94 -20.77 38.56
N ASN A 3 -22.20 -21.73 38.00
CA ASN A 3 -21.11 -21.50 37.05
C ASN A 3 -21.62 -20.70 35.84
N ARG A 4 -21.13 -19.47 35.67
CA ARG A 4 -21.28 -18.69 34.43
C ARG A 4 -20.38 -19.30 33.35
N ILE A 5 -20.89 -20.35 32.70
CA ILE A 5 -20.31 -20.93 31.48
C ILE A 5 -20.14 -19.79 30.46
N GLY A 6 -18.91 -19.63 29.95
CA GLY A 6 -18.46 -18.49 29.16
C GLY A 6 -19.23 -18.27 27.86
N LYS A 7 -20.26 -17.42 27.89
CA LYS A 7 -20.95 -16.83 26.73
C LYS A 7 -20.03 -15.86 25.95
N LYS A 8 -18.87 -16.30 25.46
CA LYS A 8 -18.03 -15.50 24.53
C LYS A 8 -17.27 -16.31 23.47
N LYS A 9 -17.31 -17.64 23.45
CA LYS A 9 -16.40 -18.43 22.61
C LYS A 9 -16.94 -18.94 21.27
N GLU A 10 -18.24 -18.81 20.97
CA GLU A 10 -18.76 -19.33 19.69
C GLU A 10 -19.72 -18.36 19.01
N GLY A 11 -19.53 -18.19 17.69
CA GLY A 11 -20.29 -17.28 16.83
C GLY A 11 -19.46 -16.12 16.24
N ASN A 12 -20.12 -15.20 15.54
CA ASN A 12 -19.51 -14.05 14.83
C ASN A 12 -18.52 -13.23 15.68
N ALA A 13 -18.62 -13.25 17.02
CA ALA A 13 -17.67 -12.62 17.93
C ALA A 13 -16.24 -13.19 17.87
N ALA A 14 -16.08 -14.46 17.49
CA ALA A 14 -14.77 -15.11 17.32
C ALA A 14 -14.13 -14.83 15.95
N ARG A 15 -14.92 -14.34 14.97
CA ARG A 15 -14.47 -14.15 13.58
C ARG A 15 -13.79 -12.80 13.33
N TYR A 16 -14.01 -11.82 14.20
CA TYR A 16 -13.52 -10.46 14.02
C TYR A 16 -12.75 -9.96 15.23
N VAL A 17 -11.74 -9.16 14.97
CA VAL A 17 -10.93 -8.46 15.98
C VAL A 17 -10.89 -6.98 15.68
N THR A 18 -10.81 -6.15 16.72
CA THR A 18 -10.62 -4.70 16.50
C THR A 18 -9.19 -4.40 16.07
N ARG A 19 -8.99 -3.27 15.38
CA ARG A 19 -7.65 -2.78 15.01
C ARG A 19 -6.66 -2.81 16.17
N SER A 20 -7.07 -2.33 17.35
CA SER A 20 -6.22 -2.31 18.54
C SER A 20 -5.84 -3.72 19.03
N GLN A 21 -6.70 -4.72 18.82
CA GLN A 21 -6.38 -6.12 19.12
C GLN A 21 -5.43 -6.71 18.08
N ALA A 22 -5.68 -6.47 16.79
CA ALA A 22 -4.82 -6.94 15.71
C ALA A 22 -3.37 -6.43 15.89
N ILE A 23 -3.20 -5.15 16.21
CA ILE A 23 -1.90 -4.53 16.49
C ILE A 23 -1.20 -5.22 17.67
N LYS A 24 -1.95 -5.54 18.75
CA LYS A 24 -1.41 -6.25 19.92
C LYS A 24 -0.98 -7.69 19.59
N ILE A 25 -1.78 -8.41 18.79
CA ILE A 25 -1.49 -9.78 18.36
C ILE A 25 -0.20 -9.79 17.52
N LEU A 26 -0.09 -8.87 16.56
CA LEU A 26 1.05 -8.79 15.65
C LEU A 26 2.29 -8.13 16.27
N GLN A 27 2.16 -7.47 17.43
CA GLN A 27 3.24 -6.78 18.14
C GLN A 27 3.94 -5.69 17.30
N VAL A 28 3.19 -5.00 16.44
CA VAL A 28 3.71 -3.95 15.55
C VAL A 28 3.20 -2.57 15.96
N SER A 29 3.74 -1.50 15.34
CA SER A 29 3.17 -0.16 15.52
C SER A 29 1.94 0.03 14.63
N LEU A 30 1.13 1.09 14.85
CA LEU A 30 0.00 1.40 13.98
C LEU A 30 0.45 1.69 12.54
N SER A 31 1.59 2.36 12.37
CA SER A 31 2.15 2.66 11.04
C SER A 31 2.53 1.38 10.30
N ASP A 32 3.28 0.50 10.96
CA ASP A 32 3.70 -0.78 10.39
C ASP A 32 2.50 -1.69 10.09
N PHE A 33 1.50 -1.71 10.98
CA PHE A 33 0.26 -2.45 10.75
C PHE A 33 -0.45 -1.98 9.47
N ARG A 34 -0.58 -0.66 9.25
CA ARG A 34 -1.18 -0.12 8.02
C ARG A 34 -0.39 -0.56 6.79
N LYS A 35 0.95 -0.49 6.83
CA LYS A 35 1.80 -0.92 5.71
C LYS A 35 1.65 -2.41 5.41
N LEU A 36 1.67 -3.26 6.43
CA LEU A 36 1.44 -4.70 6.29
C LEU A 36 0.07 -5.00 5.68
N CYS A 37 -0.98 -4.31 6.15
CA CYS A 37 -2.32 -4.44 5.57
C CYS A 37 -2.36 -4.07 4.09
N ILE A 38 -1.67 -2.99 3.68
CA ILE A 38 -1.59 -2.56 2.27
C ILE A 38 -0.86 -3.61 1.43
N HIS A 39 0.30 -4.07 1.89
CA HIS A 39 1.11 -5.06 1.19
C HIS A 39 0.39 -6.40 1.03
N LYS A 40 -0.33 -6.86 2.06
CA LYS A 40 -1.05 -8.14 2.05
C LYS A 40 -2.51 -8.03 1.58
N GLY A 41 -2.97 -6.86 1.19
CA GLY A 41 -4.36 -6.65 0.73
C GLY A 41 -5.41 -6.96 1.82
N VAL A 42 -5.08 -6.72 3.08
CA VAL A 42 -6.01 -6.94 4.21
C VAL A 42 -6.79 -5.67 4.50
N PHE A 43 -8.09 -5.72 4.25
CA PHE A 43 -8.99 -4.58 4.39
C PHE A 43 -9.85 -4.67 5.66
N PRO A 44 -10.26 -3.53 6.23
CA PRO A 44 -11.23 -3.53 7.31
C PRO A 44 -12.58 -4.08 6.85
N ARG A 45 -13.33 -4.67 7.78
CA ARG A 45 -14.62 -5.32 7.53
C ARG A 45 -15.69 -4.77 8.45
N GLU A 46 -16.93 -4.78 7.98
CA GLU A 46 -18.10 -4.41 8.77
C GLU A 46 -18.85 -5.65 9.25
N PRO A 47 -18.63 -6.10 10.51
CA PRO A 47 -19.34 -7.25 11.02
C PRO A 47 -20.81 -6.90 11.27
N LYS A 48 -21.71 -7.85 10.94
CA LYS A 48 -23.17 -7.73 11.22
C LYS A 48 -23.46 -7.41 12.69
N LYS A 49 -22.66 -7.94 13.61
CA LYS A 49 -22.75 -7.67 15.05
C LYS A 49 -21.43 -7.10 15.57
N LYS A 50 -21.41 -5.80 15.87
CA LYS A 50 -20.25 -5.07 16.38
C LYS A 50 -20.14 -5.22 17.90
N VAL A 51 -19.48 -6.29 18.35
CA VAL A 51 -19.42 -6.68 19.77
C VAL A 51 -18.76 -5.61 20.68
N LYS A 52 -17.87 -4.79 20.13
CA LYS A 52 -17.16 -3.74 20.88
C LYS A 52 -17.64 -2.32 20.57
N GLY A 53 -18.76 -2.16 19.87
CA GLY A 53 -19.32 -0.88 19.49
C GLY A 53 -18.96 -0.42 18.07
N ASN A 54 -19.61 0.65 17.62
CA ASN A 54 -19.61 1.08 16.22
C ASN A 54 -18.38 1.89 15.81
N HIS A 55 -17.70 2.54 16.74
CA HIS A 55 -16.55 3.42 16.46
C HIS A 55 -15.24 2.67 16.20
N HIS A 56 -15.25 1.33 16.24
CA HIS A 56 -14.06 0.53 16.00
C HIS A 56 -14.01 0.02 14.57
N THR A 57 -12.80 0.07 14.00
CA THR A 57 -12.47 -0.67 12.79
C THR A 57 -12.22 -2.14 13.14
N TYR A 58 -12.91 -3.04 12.43
CA TYR A 58 -12.78 -4.49 12.62
C TYR A 58 -12.04 -5.12 11.44
N TYR A 59 -11.34 -6.22 11.72
CA TYR A 59 -10.65 -7.08 10.76
C TYR A 59 -11.05 -8.53 11.00
N HIS A 60 -10.96 -9.38 9.98
CA HIS A 60 -11.12 -10.81 10.20
C HIS A 60 -9.94 -11.37 10.99
N LEU A 61 -10.25 -12.27 11.93
CA LEU A 61 -9.21 -12.96 12.69
C LEU A 61 -8.33 -13.81 11.77
N LYS A 62 -8.92 -14.43 10.72
CA LYS A 62 -8.18 -15.22 9.74
C LYS A 62 -7.10 -14.38 9.02
N ASP A 63 -7.46 -13.19 8.55
CA ASP A 63 -6.53 -12.30 7.86
C ASP A 63 -5.39 -11.84 8.78
N VAL A 64 -5.70 -11.56 10.05
CA VAL A 64 -4.67 -11.20 11.05
C VAL A 64 -3.75 -12.39 11.35
N MET A 65 -4.29 -13.61 11.43
CA MET A 65 -3.49 -14.82 11.61
C MET A 65 -2.66 -15.16 10.38
N TYR A 66 -3.15 -14.86 9.17
CA TYR A 66 -2.39 -14.98 7.94
C TYR A 66 -1.16 -14.05 7.96
N ILE A 67 -1.34 -12.77 8.33
CA ILE A 67 -0.21 -11.84 8.53
C ILE A 67 0.74 -12.33 9.63
N LEU A 68 0.22 -12.93 10.70
CA LEU A 68 1.04 -13.40 11.82
C LEU A 68 2.07 -14.46 11.41
N HIS A 69 1.73 -15.34 10.47
CA HIS A 69 2.62 -16.40 9.99
C HIS A 69 3.43 -15.98 8.76
N ASP A 70 3.32 -14.71 8.33
CA ASP A 70 3.96 -14.22 7.13
C ASP A 70 5.41 -13.78 7.39
N PRO A 71 6.39 -14.18 6.55
CA PRO A 71 7.79 -13.78 6.72
C PRO A 71 8.01 -12.26 6.63
N LEU A 72 7.12 -11.51 5.96
CA LEU A 72 7.19 -10.06 5.90
C LEU A 72 7.07 -9.42 7.29
N LEU A 73 6.27 -10.02 8.19
CA LEU A 73 6.11 -9.51 9.55
C LEU A 73 7.45 -9.44 10.28
N GLU A 74 8.27 -10.49 10.18
CA GLU A 74 9.58 -10.50 10.84
C GLU A 74 10.56 -9.54 10.21
N LYS A 75 10.49 -9.32 8.90
CA LYS A 75 11.26 -8.25 8.26
C LYS A 75 10.90 -6.86 8.77
N PHE A 76 9.61 -6.58 9.00
CA PHE A 76 9.21 -5.32 9.63
C PHE A 76 9.74 -5.18 11.06
N ARG A 77 9.76 -6.27 11.84
CA ARG A 77 10.33 -6.26 13.20
C ARG A 77 11.84 -6.07 13.20
N GLU A 78 12.57 -6.73 12.29
CA GLU A 78 14.01 -6.56 12.06
C GLU A 78 14.34 -5.10 11.73
N ILE A 79 13.63 -4.51 10.76
CA ILE A 79 13.81 -3.12 10.34
C ILE A 79 13.56 -2.17 11.51
N ARG A 80 12.50 -2.38 12.28
CA ARG A 80 12.20 -1.54 13.45
C ARG A 80 13.26 -1.67 14.55
N ALA A 81 13.76 -2.89 14.81
CA ALA A 81 14.86 -3.10 15.73
C ALA A 81 16.12 -2.37 15.27
N TYR A 82 16.40 -2.39 13.96
CA TYR A 82 17.53 -1.70 13.35
C TYR A 82 17.38 -0.17 13.43
N GLN A 83 16.20 0.37 13.16
CA GLN A 83 15.91 1.80 13.30
C GLN A 83 16.13 2.30 14.74
N ARG A 84 15.84 1.48 15.75
CA ARG A 84 16.17 1.80 17.15
C ARG A 84 17.68 1.90 17.38
N LYS A 85 18.49 1.03 16.73
CA LYS A 85 19.96 1.11 16.79
C LYS A 85 20.47 2.41 16.16
N ILE A 86 19.95 2.79 14.99
CA ILE A 86 20.28 4.07 14.34
C ILE A 86 19.92 5.24 15.26
N LYS A 87 18.70 5.26 15.82
CA LYS A 87 18.26 6.33 16.72
C LYS A 87 19.15 6.42 17.96
N LYS A 88 19.58 5.28 18.51
CA LYS A 88 20.51 5.23 19.65
C LYS A 88 21.90 5.78 19.30
N ALA A 89 22.43 5.46 18.12
CA ALA A 89 23.71 6.00 17.65
C ALA A 89 23.64 7.54 17.46
N LYS A 90 22.58 8.03 16.82
CA LYS A 90 22.31 9.47 16.67
C LYS A 90 22.16 10.18 18.03
N ALA A 91 21.43 9.58 18.98
CA ALA A 91 21.26 10.15 20.32
C ALA A 91 22.59 10.25 21.09
N LYS A 92 23.53 9.33 20.82
CA LYS A 92 24.89 9.37 21.36
C LYS A 92 25.85 10.29 20.58
N LYS A 93 25.35 11.04 19.58
CA LYS A 93 26.14 11.91 18.69
C LYS A 93 27.29 11.17 17.97
N ASN A 94 27.15 9.86 17.75
CA ASN A 94 28.12 9.10 16.96
C ASN A 94 27.64 9.07 15.50
N ASP A 95 28.02 10.11 14.76
CA ASP A 95 27.55 10.33 13.39
C ASP A 95 28.16 9.33 12.40
N GLU A 96 29.40 8.89 12.61
CA GLU A 96 30.04 7.87 11.76
C GLU A 96 29.31 6.54 11.86
N LEU A 97 29.03 6.08 13.07
CA LEU A 97 28.26 4.86 13.29
C LEU A 97 26.84 5.00 12.74
N ALA A 98 26.21 6.17 12.91
CA ALA A 98 24.87 6.41 12.37
C ALA A 98 24.85 6.33 10.82
N LYS A 99 25.85 6.91 10.15
CA LYS A 99 26.01 6.83 8.68
C LYS A 99 26.26 5.40 8.21
N LEU A 100 27.15 4.67 8.90
CA LEU A 100 27.41 3.26 8.61
C LEU A 100 26.14 2.41 8.74
N LEU A 101 25.38 2.60 9.83
CA LEU A 101 24.12 1.87 10.02
C LEU A 101 23.10 2.24 8.94
N LEU A 102 22.97 3.52 8.57
CA LEU A 102 22.07 3.93 7.49
C LEU A 102 22.41 3.24 6.16
N SER A 103 23.70 3.09 5.84
CA SER A 103 24.14 2.40 4.61
C SER A 103 23.82 0.91 4.59
N ARG A 104 23.75 0.27 5.77
CA ARG A 104 23.50 -1.17 5.94
C ARG A 104 22.09 -1.46 6.44
N ALA A 105 21.17 -0.50 6.29
CA ALA A 105 19.81 -0.66 6.74
C ALA A 105 19.14 -1.83 5.99
N PRO A 106 18.53 -2.80 6.72
CA PRO A 106 17.81 -3.88 6.07
C PRO A 106 16.60 -3.30 5.31
N SER A 107 16.35 -3.85 4.13
CA SER A 107 15.15 -3.59 3.34
C SER A 107 14.52 -4.93 2.97
N PHE A 108 13.21 -4.93 2.70
CA PHE A 108 12.54 -6.07 2.09
C PHE A 108 12.31 -5.76 0.62
N ARG A 109 12.31 -6.80 -0.21
CA ARG A 109 12.04 -6.66 -1.63
C ARG A 109 10.53 -6.81 -1.86
N LEU A 110 9.94 -5.85 -2.56
CA LEU A 110 8.50 -5.86 -2.87
C LEU A 110 8.12 -6.87 -3.97
N ASP A 111 9.09 -7.35 -4.75
CA ASP A 111 8.89 -8.34 -5.82
C ASP A 111 8.26 -9.64 -5.30
N MET A 112 8.75 -10.16 -4.16
CA MET A 112 8.17 -11.36 -3.53
C MET A 112 6.75 -11.11 -3.05
N VAL A 113 6.47 -9.92 -2.53
CA VAL A 113 5.13 -9.53 -2.06
C VAL A 113 4.15 -9.43 -3.23
N ILE A 114 4.60 -8.87 -4.36
CA ILE A 114 3.78 -8.74 -5.58
C ILE A 114 3.49 -10.12 -6.17
N ARG A 115 4.47 -11.02 -6.24
CA ARG A 115 4.26 -12.39 -6.75
C ARG A 115 3.33 -13.23 -5.87
N ASP A 116 3.41 -13.05 -4.56
CA ASP A 116 2.49 -13.68 -3.60
C ASP A 116 1.05 -13.16 -3.76
N ARG A 117 0.90 -11.85 -4.03
CA ARG A 117 -0.42 -11.22 -4.22
C ARG A 117 -1.03 -11.47 -5.61
N TYR A 118 -0.19 -11.55 -6.64
CA TYR A 118 -0.58 -11.74 -8.03
C TYR A 118 0.18 -12.94 -8.60
N PRO A 119 -0.32 -14.17 -8.40
CA PRO A 119 0.34 -15.38 -8.87
C PRO A 119 0.44 -15.45 -10.40
N THR A 120 -0.52 -14.82 -11.11
CA THR A 120 -0.55 -14.77 -12.56
C THR A 120 -0.51 -13.34 -13.08
N PHE A 121 -0.02 -13.18 -14.31
CA PHE A 121 0.01 -11.90 -15.01
C PHE A 121 -1.39 -11.29 -15.17
N ILE A 122 -2.39 -12.13 -15.46
CA ILE A 122 -3.79 -11.69 -15.62
C ILE A 122 -4.33 -11.13 -14.30
N ASP A 123 -3.99 -11.72 -13.16
CA ASP A 123 -4.41 -11.19 -11.85
C ASP A 123 -3.82 -9.81 -11.59
N ALA A 124 -2.56 -9.58 -11.98
CA ALA A 124 -1.95 -8.26 -11.88
C ALA A 124 -2.58 -7.24 -12.86
N LEU A 125 -2.95 -7.65 -14.07
CA LEU A 125 -3.64 -6.78 -15.04
C LEU A 125 -5.02 -6.33 -14.56
N ARG A 126 -5.77 -7.22 -13.89
CA ARG A 126 -7.11 -6.90 -13.36
C ARG A 126 -7.10 -5.80 -12.31
N ASP A 127 -6.01 -5.71 -11.53
CA ASP A 127 -5.83 -4.71 -10.49
C ASP A 127 -5.05 -3.48 -10.98
N LEU A 128 -4.79 -3.32 -12.28
CA LEU A 128 -3.91 -2.27 -12.82
C LEU A 128 -4.55 -0.86 -12.89
N ASP A 129 -5.88 -0.77 -12.80
CA ASP A 129 -6.64 0.49 -12.87
C ASP A 129 -6.24 1.51 -11.79
N ASP A 130 -6.16 1.05 -10.53
CA ASP A 130 -5.79 1.84 -9.36
C ASP A 130 -4.32 2.31 -9.40
N PRO A 131 -3.33 1.42 -9.65
CA PRO A 131 -1.94 1.80 -9.90
C PRO A 131 -1.79 2.88 -10.95
N LEU A 132 -2.42 2.72 -12.13
CA LEU A 132 -2.29 3.67 -13.22
C LEU A 132 -2.86 5.03 -12.83
N THR A 133 -4.02 5.06 -12.19
CA THR A 133 -4.64 6.31 -11.74
C THR A 133 -3.77 7.02 -10.70
N MET A 134 -3.21 6.29 -9.74
CA MET A 134 -2.32 6.87 -8.74
C MET A 134 -1.01 7.38 -9.34
N VAL A 135 -0.39 6.63 -10.26
CA VAL A 135 0.86 7.04 -10.90
C VAL A 135 0.65 8.32 -11.72
N HIS A 136 -0.48 8.44 -12.45
CA HIS A 136 -0.85 9.66 -13.17
C HIS A 136 -1.13 10.84 -12.22
N LEU A 137 -1.72 10.59 -11.05
CA LEU A 137 -1.90 11.63 -10.03
C LEU A 137 -0.55 12.15 -9.53
N PHE A 138 0.33 11.26 -9.07
CA PHE A 138 1.63 11.64 -8.50
C PHE A 138 2.59 12.26 -9.52
N ALA A 139 2.48 11.89 -10.79
CA ALA A 139 3.24 12.52 -11.89
C ALA A 139 2.96 14.04 -12.02
N MET A 140 1.77 14.47 -11.61
CA MET A 140 1.29 15.85 -11.69
C MET A 140 1.46 16.65 -10.40
N LEU A 141 1.82 16.02 -9.29
CA LEU A 141 2.02 16.71 -8.02
C LEU A 141 3.37 17.44 -7.96
N PRO A 142 3.44 18.61 -7.28
CA PRO A 142 4.71 19.23 -6.97
C PRO A 142 5.49 18.42 -5.91
N ALA A 143 6.82 18.50 -5.95
CA ALA A 143 7.65 17.99 -4.88
C ALA A 143 7.49 18.89 -3.64
N ILE A 144 7.06 18.31 -2.51
CA ILE A 144 6.89 19.04 -1.25
C ILE A 144 7.51 18.23 -0.12
N ASP A 145 8.56 18.78 0.50
CA ASP A 145 9.29 18.14 1.59
C ASP A 145 8.42 17.89 2.82
N ARG A 146 7.49 18.82 3.14
CA ARG A 146 6.51 18.66 4.24
C ARG A 146 5.70 17.36 4.11
N LEU A 147 5.39 16.96 2.88
CA LEU A 147 4.59 15.78 2.57
C LEU A 147 5.45 14.54 2.24
N LYS A 148 6.78 14.64 2.35
CA LYS A 148 7.75 13.59 2.02
C LYS A 148 7.62 13.06 0.59
N ILE A 149 7.15 13.90 -0.32
CA ILE A 149 7.05 13.55 -1.74
C ILE A 149 8.41 13.85 -2.38
N GLU A 150 9.22 12.81 -2.51
CA GLU A 150 10.56 12.93 -3.11
C GLU A 150 10.48 13.22 -4.61
N VAL A 151 11.35 14.11 -5.07
CA VAL A 151 11.51 14.46 -6.51
C VAL A 151 11.75 13.20 -7.35
N LYS A 152 12.54 12.24 -6.85
CA LYS A 152 12.85 10.99 -7.55
C LYS A 152 11.60 10.14 -7.84
N ARG A 153 10.67 10.06 -6.88
CA ARG A 153 9.40 9.31 -7.05
C ARG A 153 8.52 9.95 -8.11
N ILE A 154 8.42 11.29 -8.14
CA ILE A 154 7.66 12.01 -9.17
C ILE A 154 8.23 11.72 -10.57
N HIS A 155 9.56 11.75 -10.72
CA HIS A 155 10.21 11.42 -12.00
C HIS A 155 9.93 9.97 -12.43
N ASN A 156 9.99 9.02 -11.50
CA ASN A 156 9.64 7.63 -11.79
C ASN A 156 8.17 7.50 -12.25
N CYS A 157 7.25 8.16 -11.56
CA CYS A 157 5.83 8.16 -11.93
C CYS A 157 5.61 8.74 -13.34
N ARG A 158 6.27 9.86 -13.67
CA ARG A 158 6.23 10.44 -15.03
C ARG A 158 6.76 9.48 -16.09
N ARG A 159 7.87 8.80 -15.79
CA ARG A 159 8.45 7.80 -16.70
C ARG A 159 7.46 6.66 -16.94
N LEU A 160 6.88 6.09 -15.89
CA LEU A 160 5.89 5.01 -15.99
C LEU A 160 4.63 5.44 -16.76
N CYS A 161 4.14 6.66 -16.54
CA CYS A 161 3.03 7.21 -17.33
C CYS A 161 3.36 7.25 -18.83
N HIS A 162 4.53 7.76 -19.19
CA HIS A 162 4.95 7.85 -20.59
C HIS A 162 5.18 6.47 -21.23
N GLU A 163 5.79 5.54 -20.50
CA GLU A 163 5.98 4.14 -20.94
C GLU A 163 4.62 3.47 -21.23
N TRP A 164 3.66 3.60 -20.31
CA TRP A 164 2.30 3.09 -20.49
C TRP A 164 1.59 3.72 -21.70
N GLN A 165 1.64 5.05 -21.82
CA GLN A 165 1.02 5.76 -22.94
C GLN A 165 1.65 5.36 -24.28
N ALA A 166 2.98 5.21 -24.33
CA ALA A 166 3.69 4.73 -25.51
C ALA A 166 3.30 3.29 -25.87
N TYR A 167 3.17 2.39 -24.88
CA TYR A 167 2.71 1.02 -25.09
C TYR A 167 1.30 0.99 -25.70
N ILE A 168 0.34 1.72 -25.11
CA ILE A 168 -1.04 1.77 -25.62
C ILE A 168 -1.12 2.39 -27.01
N SER A 169 -0.34 3.43 -27.27
CA SER A 169 -0.28 4.10 -28.58
C SER A 169 0.27 3.16 -29.66
N ARG A 170 1.38 2.45 -29.39
CA ARG A 170 2.00 1.51 -30.35
C ARG A 170 1.16 0.28 -30.62
N THR A 171 0.45 -0.22 -29.61
CA THR A 171 -0.36 -1.44 -29.73
C THR A 171 -1.79 -1.18 -30.21
N HIS A 172 -2.19 0.08 -30.36
CA HIS A 172 -3.56 0.48 -30.73
C HIS A 172 -4.65 -0.18 -29.86
N LYS A 173 -4.36 -0.35 -28.57
CA LYS A 173 -5.25 -1.02 -27.60
C LYS A 173 -6.26 -0.08 -26.92
N LEU A 174 -6.23 1.22 -27.21
CA LEU A 174 -7.20 2.18 -26.69
C LEU A 174 -8.60 1.92 -27.28
N ARG A 175 -9.65 2.00 -26.45
CA ARG A 175 -11.03 1.69 -26.83
C ARG A 175 -11.98 2.85 -26.60
N LYS A 176 -11.92 3.47 -25.41
CA LYS A 176 -12.81 4.58 -25.04
C LYS A 176 -12.04 5.68 -24.36
N VAL A 177 -12.49 6.91 -24.59
CA VAL A 177 -11.98 8.11 -23.93
C VAL A 177 -13.17 8.95 -23.50
N PHE A 178 -13.14 9.44 -22.27
CA PHE A 178 -14.16 10.33 -21.73
C PHE A 178 -13.53 11.48 -20.97
N VAL A 179 -13.79 12.71 -21.43
CA VAL A 179 -13.29 13.93 -20.77
C VAL A 179 -14.30 14.37 -19.73
N ALA A 180 -13.86 14.47 -18.48
CA ALA A 180 -14.65 14.91 -17.35
C ALA A 180 -14.03 16.15 -16.69
N VAL A 181 -14.75 16.76 -15.76
CA VAL A 181 -14.24 17.87 -14.92
C VAL A 181 -13.00 17.44 -14.13
N LYS A 182 -12.98 16.19 -13.64
CA LYS A 182 -11.87 15.65 -12.83
C LYS A 182 -10.60 15.35 -13.63
N GLY A 183 -10.70 15.15 -14.93
CA GLY A 183 -9.62 14.66 -15.77
C GLY A 183 -10.15 13.89 -16.98
N ILE A 184 -9.27 13.13 -17.62
CA ILE A 184 -9.57 12.32 -18.79
C ILE A 184 -9.55 10.84 -18.37
N TYR A 185 -10.67 10.16 -18.57
CA TYR A 185 -10.78 8.72 -18.41
C TYR A 185 -10.38 8.04 -19.71
N TYR A 186 -9.44 7.11 -19.61
CA TYR A 186 -9.01 6.26 -20.72
C TYR A 186 -9.40 4.82 -20.41
N GLN A 187 -9.85 4.08 -21.44
CA GLN A 187 -10.07 2.66 -21.36
C GLN A 187 -9.29 1.96 -22.48
N ALA A 188 -8.43 1.03 -22.11
CA ALA A 188 -7.72 0.16 -23.04
C ALA A 188 -8.04 -1.31 -22.79
N GLU A 189 -7.87 -2.13 -23.82
CA GLU A 189 -8.06 -3.58 -23.75
C GLU A 189 -6.73 -4.29 -23.94
N VAL A 190 -6.21 -4.87 -22.87
CA VAL A 190 -4.93 -5.59 -22.83
C VAL A 190 -5.21 -7.03 -22.44
N ASP A 191 -4.90 -7.96 -23.34
CA ASP A 191 -5.02 -9.42 -23.14
C ASP A 191 -6.40 -9.85 -22.62
N GLY A 192 -7.45 -9.25 -23.20
CA GLY A 192 -8.85 -9.50 -22.86
C GLY A 192 -9.33 -8.81 -21.57
N GLN A 193 -8.45 -8.10 -20.85
CA GLN A 193 -8.81 -7.29 -19.69
C GLN A 193 -9.04 -5.83 -20.10
N LYS A 194 -10.14 -5.25 -19.62
CA LYS A 194 -10.46 -3.84 -19.83
C LYS A 194 -9.91 -3.04 -18.68
N ILE A 195 -8.92 -2.20 -18.97
CA ILE A 195 -8.19 -1.40 -17.99
C ILE A 195 -8.64 0.05 -18.15
N THR A 196 -9.17 0.63 -17.07
CA THR A 196 -9.70 1.99 -17.05
C THR A 196 -8.94 2.84 -16.03
N TRP A 197 -8.31 3.92 -16.49
CA TRP A 197 -7.57 4.82 -15.60
C TRP A 197 -7.93 6.28 -15.84
N LEU A 198 -7.75 7.10 -14.80
CA LEU A 198 -7.98 8.54 -14.83
C LEU A 198 -6.65 9.28 -14.89
N ALA A 199 -6.46 10.09 -15.93
CA ALA A 199 -5.37 11.07 -16.00
C ALA A 199 -5.92 12.45 -15.60
N PRO A 200 -5.39 13.11 -14.56
CA PRO A 200 -5.83 14.44 -14.18
C PRO A 200 -5.44 15.47 -15.24
N HIS A 201 -6.22 16.55 -15.33
CA HIS A 201 -5.88 17.70 -16.19
C HIS A 201 -4.56 18.32 -15.76
N ALA A 202 -3.82 18.89 -16.72
CA ALA A 202 -2.55 19.58 -16.48
C ALA A 202 -2.73 20.94 -15.78
N ARG A 203 -3.20 20.89 -14.54
CA ARG A 203 -3.39 22.05 -13.66
C ARG A 203 -2.63 21.82 -12.36
N GLN A 204 -2.15 22.91 -11.77
CA GLN A 204 -1.50 22.86 -10.47
C GLN A 204 -2.52 22.43 -9.41
N GLN A 205 -2.29 21.29 -8.78
CA GLN A 205 -3.17 20.79 -7.73
C GLN A 205 -2.88 21.52 -6.42
N VAL A 206 -3.95 21.97 -5.76
CA VAL A 206 -3.88 22.46 -4.39
C VAL A 206 -3.95 21.25 -3.47
N LEU A 207 -2.88 21.00 -2.73
CA LEU A 207 -2.82 19.90 -1.77
C LEU A 207 -3.50 20.33 -0.47
N THR A 208 -4.45 19.54 0.00
CA THR A 208 -5.12 19.76 1.28
C THR A 208 -4.44 18.96 2.39
N ASP A 209 -4.38 19.54 3.60
CA ASP A 209 -3.76 18.91 4.78
C ASP A 209 -4.60 17.74 5.35
N ASP A 210 -5.83 17.52 4.84
CA ASP A 210 -6.75 16.47 5.29
C ASP A 210 -6.36 15.06 4.82
N VAL A 211 -5.40 14.95 3.88
CA VAL A 211 -5.02 13.69 3.25
C VAL A 211 -3.80 13.08 3.95
N ASP A 212 -3.90 11.80 4.37
CA ASP A 212 -2.75 11.06 4.91
C ASP A 212 -1.82 10.56 3.78
N PHE A 213 -0.92 11.43 3.34
CA PHE A 213 0.07 11.11 2.31
C PHE A 213 1.00 9.96 2.68
N ASN A 214 1.20 9.63 3.96
CA ASN A 214 2.04 8.49 4.32
C ASN A 214 1.40 7.16 3.86
N VAL A 215 0.07 7.08 3.90
CA VAL A 215 -0.68 5.93 3.37
C VAL A 215 -0.56 5.90 1.85
N MET A 216 -0.80 7.03 1.18
CA MET A 216 -0.69 7.12 -0.29
C MET A 216 0.71 6.78 -0.80
N LEU A 217 1.77 7.24 -0.12
CA LEU A 217 3.15 6.92 -0.48
C LEU A 217 3.48 5.43 -0.32
N THR A 218 2.83 4.74 0.62
CA THR A 218 2.98 3.29 0.78
C THR A 218 2.31 2.55 -0.37
N PHE A 219 1.13 3.00 -0.81
CA PHE A 219 0.48 2.48 -2.01
C PHE A 219 1.28 2.75 -3.27
N LEU A 220 1.80 3.98 -3.43
CA LEU A 220 2.63 4.36 -4.56
C LEU A 220 3.88 3.48 -4.65
N GLU A 221 4.57 3.25 -3.54
CA GLU A 221 5.75 2.37 -3.50
C GLU A 221 5.40 0.93 -3.93
N PHE A 222 4.24 0.42 -3.53
CA PHE A 222 3.76 -0.88 -4.00
C PHE A 222 3.45 -0.87 -5.51
N TYR A 223 2.75 0.15 -5.99
CA TYR A 223 2.29 0.28 -7.38
C TYR A 223 3.41 0.59 -8.38
N GLU A 224 4.45 1.33 -7.97
CA GLU A 224 5.65 1.54 -8.79
C GLU A 224 6.32 0.20 -9.11
N VAL A 225 6.46 -0.68 -8.12
CA VAL A 225 7.09 -2.00 -8.32
C VAL A 225 6.20 -2.95 -9.12
N THR A 226 4.88 -2.91 -8.92
CA THR A 226 3.93 -3.68 -9.74
C THR A 226 4.00 -3.25 -11.21
N SER A 227 3.98 -1.95 -11.48
CA SER A 227 4.03 -1.41 -12.84
C SER A 227 5.36 -1.72 -13.55
N LEU A 228 6.48 -1.64 -12.83
CA LEU A 228 7.80 -2.03 -13.35
C LEU A 228 7.87 -3.53 -13.68
N SER A 229 7.28 -4.39 -12.85
CA SER A 229 7.33 -5.84 -13.05
C SER A 229 6.56 -6.29 -14.30
N LEU A 230 5.48 -5.56 -14.65
CA LEU A 230 4.66 -5.83 -15.83
C LEU A 230 5.29 -5.37 -17.15
N HIS A 231 6.27 -4.46 -17.12
CA HIS A 231 6.99 -4.02 -18.33
C HIS A 231 8.17 -4.93 -18.70
N VAL A 232 8.64 -5.76 -17.76
CA VAL A 232 9.78 -6.67 -17.95
C VAL A 232 9.34 -8.11 -18.30
N SER A 233 8.05 -8.42 -18.17
CA SER A 233 7.45 -9.72 -18.50
C SER A 233 6.79 -9.66 -19.87
#